data_AF-A0A813ELE9-F1
#
_entry.id   AF-A0A813ELE9-F1
#
_cell.length_a   1.000
_cell.length_b   1.000
_cell.length_c   1.000
_cell.angle_alpha   90.00
_cell.angle_beta   90.00
_cell.angle_gamma   90.00
#
_symmetry.space_group_name_H-M   'P 1'
#
loop_
_entity.id
_entity.type
_entity.pdbx_description
1 polymer ?
#
loop_
_entity_poly.entity_id
_entity_poly.type
_entity_poly.pdbx_seq_one_letter_code
_entity_poly.pdbx_strand_id
1 'polypeptide(L)'
;MSGLYHPKPGPNLPFGTKLNLKGYPLVPGQPDCSFYMKSKVCKFGSNCKFNHPENPENVPRDPSRDLSHYEAFRQHNKDRMDVSFFLCHFTKSEHPVNSQTGIFHDIRGFAYDRLESILTQKKVYDCVLPHLGAPVQAVCFTEMMLPSLSMHAEKYSPWGVAFHKSFLFNETRANQVLYCRDELFQSMKEKAKGDHDLLRYMTPFAPKYSEQLPQGTNPVDYSHEREWRTPGPVSFELENLAYVFVPDIRLFKELMPDLHTTLREGCGDQGYRKGG
;
A
#
# COMPACT_ATOMS: atom_id res chain seq x y z
N MET A 1 3.76 28.10 1.31
CA MET A 1 5.22 27.85 1.26
C MET A 1 5.48 26.50 1.92
N SER A 2 5.64 25.43 1.15
CA SER A 2 5.81 24.05 1.63
C SER A 2 7.27 23.80 2.05
N GLY A 3 7.50 23.37 3.28
CA GLY A 3 8.82 22.99 3.79
C GLY A 3 8.99 21.47 3.81
N LEU A 4 9.66 20.92 2.80
CA LEU A 4 10.26 19.58 2.89
C LEU A 4 11.47 19.66 3.83
N TYR A 5 11.50 18.84 4.87
CA TYR A 5 12.72 18.67 5.67
C TYR A 5 13.74 17.90 4.83
N HIS A 6 14.56 18.64 4.10
CA HIS A 6 15.76 18.10 3.49
C HIS A 6 16.84 18.02 4.58
N PRO A 7 17.40 16.84 4.90
CA PRO A 7 18.62 16.79 5.68
C PRO A 7 19.65 17.69 5.00
N LYS A 8 20.27 18.59 5.77
CA LYS A 8 21.31 19.46 5.22
C LYS A 8 22.60 18.65 5.10
N PRO A 9 23.38 18.82 4.02
CA PRO A 9 24.74 18.33 3.97
C PRO A 9 25.52 18.82 5.18
N GLY A 10 26.45 18.00 5.64
CA GLY A 10 27.37 18.37 6.69
C GLY A 10 28.09 19.69 6.42
N PRO A 11 28.44 20.46 7.46
CA PRO A 11 29.11 21.76 7.30
C PRO A 11 30.48 21.66 6.58
N ASN A 12 31.05 20.45 6.51
CA ASN A 12 32.34 20.17 5.89
C ASN A 12 32.25 19.81 4.39
N LEU A 13 31.04 19.86 3.80
CA LEU A 13 30.84 19.55 2.39
C LEU A 13 30.78 20.82 1.54
N PRO A 14 31.13 20.72 0.24
CA PRO A 14 30.98 21.83 -0.69
C PRO A 14 29.58 22.43 -0.64
N PHE A 15 29.49 23.76 -0.70
CA PHE A 15 28.22 24.46 -0.77
C PHE A 15 27.39 23.97 -1.97
N GLY A 16 26.13 23.60 -1.73
CA GLY A 16 25.25 23.04 -2.77
C GLY A 16 25.37 21.54 -3.01
N THR A 17 26.11 20.80 -2.17
CA THR A 17 26.15 19.33 -2.23
C THR A 17 24.73 18.75 -2.13
N LYS A 18 24.32 17.94 -3.10
CA LYS A 18 23.03 17.25 -3.08
C LYS A 18 23.13 16.01 -2.19
N LEU A 19 22.00 15.57 -1.63
CA LEU A 19 21.89 14.28 -0.95
C LEU A 19 21.03 13.33 -1.77
N ASN A 20 21.32 12.03 -1.70
CA ASN A 20 20.46 10.99 -2.26
C ASN A 20 19.20 10.79 -1.39
N LEU A 21 18.28 9.94 -1.85
CA LEU A 21 17.02 9.64 -1.15
C LEU A 21 17.19 9.11 0.29
N LYS A 22 18.36 8.58 0.65
CA LYS A 22 18.69 8.12 2.02
C LYS A 22 19.41 9.18 2.87
N GLY A 23 19.52 10.41 2.37
CA GLY A 23 20.15 11.52 3.08
C GLY A 23 21.68 11.49 3.08
N TYR A 24 22.32 10.75 2.15
CA TYR A 24 23.78 10.68 2.02
C TYR A 24 24.31 11.56 0.89
N PRO A 25 25.53 12.12 1.00
CA PRO A 25 26.06 13.08 0.02
C PRO A 25 26.33 12.49 -1.36
N LEU A 26 25.81 13.15 -2.38
CA LEU A 26 26.15 12.96 -3.80
C LEU A 26 27.30 13.90 -4.13
N VAL A 27 28.49 13.34 -4.31
CA VAL A 27 29.72 14.10 -4.61
C VAL A 27 30.36 13.54 -5.88
N PRO A 28 29.77 13.81 -7.06
CA PRO A 28 30.30 13.30 -8.33
C PRO A 28 31.78 13.67 -8.51
N GLY A 29 32.60 12.70 -8.91
CA GLY A 29 34.05 12.87 -9.06
C GLY A 29 34.87 12.53 -7.80
N GLN A 30 34.24 12.31 -6.65
CA GLN A 30 34.89 11.64 -5.50
C GLN A 30 34.74 10.11 -5.60
N PRO A 31 35.66 9.34 -5.00
CA PRO A 31 35.48 7.89 -4.87
C PRO A 31 34.18 7.55 -4.12
N ASP A 32 33.55 6.44 -4.51
CA ASP A 32 32.37 5.95 -3.82
C ASP A 32 32.69 5.52 -2.38
N CYS A 33 31.77 5.78 -1.45
CA CYS A 33 31.94 5.45 -0.05
C CYS A 33 31.95 3.93 0.14
N SER A 34 33.08 3.36 0.57
CA SER A 34 33.24 1.91 0.76
C SER A 34 32.24 1.30 1.75
N PHE A 35 31.90 2.02 2.83
CA PHE A 35 30.88 1.59 3.79
C PHE A 35 29.49 1.52 3.13
N TYR A 36 29.12 2.57 2.41
CA TYR A 36 27.85 2.63 1.69
C TYR A 36 27.76 1.59 0.58
N MET A 37 28.85 1.33 -0.16
CA MET A 37 28.85 0.32 -1.21
C MET A 37 28.74 -1.10 -0.64
N LYS A 38 29.30 -1.37 0.54
CA LYS A 38 29.27 -2.70 1.18
C LYS A 38 27.95 -3.00 1.91
N SER A 39 27.38 -2.04 2.64
CA SER A 39 26.23 -2.28 3.51
C SER A 39 25.02 -1.37 3.25
N LYS A 40 25.09 -0.48 2.26
CA LYS A 40 24.10 0.57 1.99
C LYS A 40 23.83 1.52 3.16
N VAL A 41 24.70 1.51 4.16
CA VAL A 41 24.66 2.35 5.37
C VAL A 41 26.03 2.98 5.55
N CYS A 42 26.06 4.31 5.64
CA CYS A 42 27.29 5.05 5.94
C CYS A 42 27.25 5.58 7.38
N LYS A 43 28.22 5.16 8.19
CA LYS A 43 28.37 5.63 9.59
C LYS A 43 28.61 7.14 9.72
N PHE A 44 29.02 7.79 8.63
CA PHE A 44 29.30 9.23 8.61
C PHE A 44 28.09 10.07 8.16
N GLY A 45 26.97 9.43 7.78
CA GLY A 45 25.73 10.13 7.47
C GLY A 45 25.88 11.21 6.37
N SER A 46 25.15 12.30 6.54
CA SER A 46 25.21 13.49 5.68
C SER A 46 26.53 14.26 5.76
N ASN A 47 27.47 13.88 6.63
CA ASN A 47 28.81 14.48 6.74
C ASN A 47 29.87 13.76 5.91
N CYS A 48 29.52 12.68 5.20
CA CYS A 48 30.50 11.87 4.50
C CYS A 48 31.02 12.55 3.23
N LYS A 49 32.35 12.67 3.11
CA LYS A 49 33.02 13.33 1.96
C LYS A 49 33.08 12.51 0.66
N PHE A 50 32.69 11.25 0.72
CA PHE A 50 32.75 10.31 -0.42
C PHE A 50 31.42 10.27 -1.15
N ASN A 51 31.42 9.82 -2.41
CA ASN A 51 30.21 9.75 -3.21
C ASN A 51 29.28 8.60 -2.75
N HIS A 52 27.97 8.85 -2.69
CA HIS A 52 26.95 7.84 -2.35
C HIS A 52 25.99 7.70 -3.54
N PRO A 53 26.38 6.99 -4.62
CA PRO A 53 25.60 6.95 -5.85
C PRO A 53 24.18 6.46 -5.58
N GLU A 54 23.20 7.05 -6.27
CA GLU A 54 21.83 6.53 -6.30
C GLU A 54 21.89 5.05 -6.71
N ASN A 55 21.21 4.16 -5.98
CA ASN A 55 21.07 2.78 -6.44
C ASN A 55 20.38 2.83 -7.82
N PRO A 56 20.83 2.10 -8.85
CA PRO A 56 20.10 2.01 -10.12
C PRO A 56 18.65 1.52 -9.95
N GLU A 57 18.33 0.83 -8.86
CA GLU A 57 16.96 0.46 -8.50
C GLU A 57 16.15 1.60 -7.85
N ASN A 58 16.81 2.70 -7.48
CA ASN A 58 16.23 3.91 -6.90
C ASN A 58 16.47 5.15 -7.77
N VAL A 59 16.69 4.98 -9.09
CA VAL A 59 16.45 6.08 -10.03
C VAL A 59 15.01 6.51 -9.79
N PRO A 60 14.71 7.79 -9.47
CA PRO A 60 13.34 8.25 -9.37
C PRO A 60 12.63 7.79 -10.63
N ARG A 61 11.67 6.88 -10.48
CA ARG A 61 10.93 6.41 -11.64
C ARG A 61 10.26 7.62 -12.22
N ASP A 62 10.57 7.91 -13.46
CA ASP A 62 9.88 8.94 -14.20
C ASP A 62 8.38 8.61 -14.12
N PRO A 63 7.55 9.45 -13.48
CA PRO A 63 6.11 9.22 -13.39
C PRO A 63 5.46 9.07 -14.78
N SER A 64 6.08 9.64 -15.84
CA SER A 64 5.65 9.48 -17.22
C SER A 64 5.71 8.02 -17.71
N ARG A 65 6.61 7.21 -17.14
CA ARG A 65 6.75 5.79 -17.51
C ARG A 65 5.61 4.94 -16.96
N ASP A 66 5.15 5.24 -15.75
CA ASP A 66 4.00 4.55 -15.16
C ASP A 66 2.69 4.97 -15.86
N LEU A 67 2.58 6.25 -16.27
CA LEU A 67 1.46 6.73 -17.08
C LEU A 67 1.41 6.10 -18.48
N SER A 68 2.55 6.01 -19.18
CA SER A 68 2.59 5.40 -20.52
C SER A 68 2.30 3.89 -20.48
N HIS A 69 2.79 3.17 -19.45
CA HIS A 69 2.40 1.78 -19.22
C HIS A 69 0.92 1.64 -18.87
N TYR A 70 0.37 2.57 -18.08
CA TYR A 70 -1.06 2.58 -17.77
C TYR A 70 -1.90 2.78 -19.03
N GLU A 71 -1.56 3.72 -19.90
CA GLU A 71 -2.28 3.96 -21.15
C GLU A 71 -2.21 2.74 -22.08
N ALA A 72 -1.02 2.15 -22.24
CA ALA A 72 -0.84 0.93 -23.02
C ALA A 72 -1.64 -0.24 -22.43
N PHE A 73 -1.61 -0.42 -21.10
CA PHE A 73 -2.41 -1.41 -20.39
C PHE A 73 -3.90 -1.19 -20.60
N ARG A 74 -4.38 0.05 -20.44
CA ARG A 74 -5.80 0.41 -20.59
C ARG A 74 -6.26 0.15 -22.02
N GLN A 75 -5.43 0.45 -23.01
CA GLN A 75 -5.76 0.18 -24.41
C GLN A 75 -5.78 -1.32 -24.72
N HIS A 76 -4.81 -2.08 -24.21
CA HIS A 76 -4.74 -3.53 -24.40
C HIS A 76 -5.91 -4.26 -23.71
N ASN A 77 -6.28 -3.80 -22.52
CA ASN A 77 -7.31 -4.41 -21.68
C ASN A 77 -8.66 -3.68 -21.74
N LYS A 78 -8.89 -2.82 -22.74
CA LYS A 78 -10.11 -2.01 -22.84
C LYS A 78 -11.41 -2.85 -22.85
N ASP A 79 -11.33 -4.08 -23.36
CA ASP A 79 -12.44 -5.02 -23.46
C ASP A 79 -12.40 -6.08 -22.33
N ARG A 80 -11.43 -5.98 -21.42
CA ARG A 80 -11.25 -6.89 -20.28
C ARG A 80 -11.72 -6.20 -19.01
N MET A 81 -12.92 -6.56 -18.57
CA MET A 81 -13.49 -6.06 -17.32
C MET A 81 -12.94 -6.77 -16.08
N ASP A 82 -12.09 -7.80 -16.24
CA ASP A 82 -11.59 -8.70 -15.21
C ASP A 82 -10.10 -8.50 -14.86
N VAL A 83 -9.51 -7.39 -15.30
CA VAL A 83 -8.17 -6.96 -14.88
C VAL A 83 -8.15 -5.47 -14.53
N SER A 84 -7.37 -5.11 -13.51
CA SER A 84 -7.19 -3.71 -13.09
C SER A 84 -5.72 -3.36 -12.99
N PHE A 85 -5.40 -2.09 -13.22
CA PHE A 85 -4.05 -1.56 -12.97
C PHE A 85 -3.85 -1.14 -11.51
N PHE A 86 -4.91 -1.24 -10.70
CA PHE A 86 -4.99 -0.70 -9.35
C PHE A 86 -5.27 -1.78 -8.31
N LEU A 87 -4.80 -1.53 -7.09
CA LEU A 87 -5.11 -2.31 -5.90
C LEU A 87 -5.80 -1.40 -4.89
N CYS A 88 -6.87 -1.91 -4.28
CA CYS A 88 -7.76 -1.13 -3.43
C CYS A 88 -7.67 -1.61 -1.98
N HIS A 89 -7.70 -0.68 -1.04
CA HIS A 89 -7.85 -0.95 0.40
C HIS A 89 -9.12 -0.27 0.90
N PHE A 90 -10.09 -1.05 1.36
CA PHE A 90 -11.35 -0.55 1.89
C PHE A 90 -11.34 -0.56 3.41
N THR A 91 -11.94 0.48 3.98
CA THR A 91 -12.14 0.58 5.43
C THR A 91 -13.50 0.03 5.80
N LYS A 92 -13.63 -0.62 6.96
CA LYS A 92 -14.91 -1.12 7.47
C LYS A 92 -15.20 -0.50 8.83
N SER A 93 -16.48 -0.38 9.19
CA SER A 93 -16.90 0.04 10.54
C SER A 93 -16.75 -1.09 11.58
N GLU A 94 -16.45 -2.32 11.14
CA GLU A 94 -16.29 -3.50 11.99
C GLU A 94 -14.94 -3.53 12.72
N HIS A 95 -14.91 -4.14 13.90
CA HIS A 95 -13.66 -4.41 14.62
C HIS A 95 -12.81 -5.47 13.88
N PRO A 96 -11.47 -5.41 14.00
CA PRO A 96 -10.60 -6.47 13.48
C PRO A 96 -10.97 -7.83 14.07
N VAL A 97 -10.91 -8.89 13.26
CA VAL A 97 -11.30 -10.27 13.62
C VAL A 97 -10.50 -10.85 14.81
N ASN A 98 -9.37 -10.23 15.19
CA ASN A 98 -8.47 -10.66 16.27
C ASN A 98 -8.44 -9.73 17.49
N SER A 99 -9.55 -9.09 17.87
CA SER A 99 -9.63 -8.16 19.02
C SER A 99 -9.23 -8.73 20.40
N GLN A 100 -8.93 -10.03 20.52
CA GLN A 100 -8.59 -10.69 21.78
C GLN A 100 -7.10 -10.61 22.18
N THR A 101 -6.17 -10.18 21.31
CA THR A 101 -4.71 -10.25 21.59
C THR A 101 -4.07 -8.97 22.13
N GLY A 102 -4.84 -7.99 22.60
CA GLY A 102 -4.36 -6.95 23.52
C GLY A 102 -3.34 -5.92 22.99
N ILE A 103 -2.98 -5.95 21.70
CA ILE A 103 -2.12 -4.95 21.06
C ILE A 103 -2.87 -4.38 19.85
N PHE A 104 -3.97 -3.68 20.10
CA PHE A 104 -4.58 -2.84 19.09
C PHE A 104 -4.73 -1.45 19.68
N HIS A 105 -4.27 -0.43 18.95
CA HIS A 105 -4.81 0.92 19.14
C HIS A 105 -6.34 0.81 19.09
N ASP A 106 -7.05 1.44 20.02
CA ASP A 106 -8.50 1.37 20.16
C ASP A 106 -9.21 1.84 18.87
N ILE A 107 -9.36 0.97 17.87
CA ILE A 107 -9.98 1.30 16.57
C ILE A 107 -11.51 1.27 16.74
N ARG A 108 -12.05 2.22 17.50
CA ARG A 108 -13.47 2.60 17.46
C ARG A 108 -13.67 3.62 16.34
N GLY A 109 -14.77 3.54 15.62
CA GLY A 109 -15.10 4.50 14.57
C GLY A 109 -15.76 3.86 13.35
N PHE A 110 -16.44 4.69 12.58
CA PHE A 110 -17.04 4.35 11.31
C PHE A 110 -15.96 4.16 10.22
N ALA A 111 -16.33 3.53 9.11
CA ALA A 111 -15.44 3.35 7.96
C ALA A 111 -14.81 4.67 7.47
N TYR A 112 -15.55 5.77 7.53
CA TYR A 112 -15.05 7.08 7.10
C TYR A 112 -14.00 7.66 8.07
N ASP A 113 -14.10 7.45 9.39
CA ASP A 113 -13.09 7.89 10.37
C ASP A 113 -11.72 7.23 10.07
N ARG A 114 -11.76 5.96 9.65
CA ARG A 114 -10.56 5.22 9.25
C ARG A 114 -9.98 5.74 7.95
N LEU A 115 -10.83 6.11 6.98
CA LEU A 115 -10.37 6.72 5.74
C LEU A 115 -9.72 8.07 6.03
N GLU A 116 -10.35 8.90 6.86
CA GLU A 116 -9.80 10.19 7.29
C GLU A 116 -8.42 10.01 7.94
N SER A 117 -8.30 9.03 8.85
CA SER A 117 -7.03 8.69 9.48
C SER A 117 -5.97 8.27 8.46
N ILE A 118 -6.32 7.39 7.51
CA ILE A 118 -5.41 6.95 6.44
C ILE A 118 -4.91 8.13 5.61
N LEU A 119 -5.81 9.03 5.20
CA LEU A 119 -5.49 10.17 4.34
C LEU A 119 -4.69 11.25 5.10
N THR A 120 -5.03 11.51 6.35
CA THR A 120 -4.36 12.51 7.19
C THR A 120 -2.96 12.06 7.60
N GLN A 121 -2.84 10.81 8.03
CA GLN A 121 -1.54 10.23 8.44
C GLN A 121 -0.72 9.73 7.24
N LYS A 122 -1.34 9.71 6.05
CA LYS A 122 -0.80 9.18 4.80
C LYS A 122 -0.21 7.79 4.96
N LYS A 123 -0.97 6.94 5.66
CA LYS A 123 -0.51 5.61 6.07
C LYS A 123 -1.65 4.61 6.16
N VAL A 124 -1.45 3.45 5.56
CA VAL A 124 -2.29 2.27 5.77
C VAL A 124 -1.58 1.36 6.76
N TYR A 125 -2.24 1.04 7.87
CA TYR A 125 -1.69 0.19 8.91
C TYR A 125 -1.90 -1.29 8.61
N ASP A 126 -0.89 -2.10 8.89
CA ASP A 126 -0.96 -3.55 8.80
C ASP A 126 -1.69 -4.16 10.01
N CYS A 127 -2.19 -5.38 9.83
CA CYS A 127 -2.83 -6.14 10.88
C CYS A 127 -2.38 -7.60 10.87
N VAL A 128 -2.53 -8.27 12.03
CA VAL A 128 -2.22 -9.70 12.16
C VAL A 128 -3.17 -10.52 11.31
N LEU A 129 -2.60 -11.41 10.47
CA LEU A 129 -3.40 -12.30 9.62
C LEU A 129 -4.11 -13.38 10.47
N PRO A 130 -5.45 -13.48 10.45
CA PRO A 130 -6.20 -14.34 11.38
C PRO A 130 -5.81 -15.82 11.36
N HIS A 131 -5.53 -16.39 10.19
CA HIS A 131 -5.18 -17.81 9.98
C HIS A 131 -3.71 -18.15 10.29
N LEU A 132 -2.86 -17.13 10.46
CA LEU A 132 -1.43 -17.28 10.75
C LEU A 132 -1.08 -16.85 12.17
N GLY A 133 -1.79 -15.86 12.73
CA GLY A 133 -1.52 -15.31 14.05
C GLY A 133 -0.28 -14.42 14.09
N ALA A 134 -0.04 -13.82 15.25
CA ALA A 134 1.18 -13.06 15.48
C ALA A 134 2.41 -13.98 15.36
N PRO A 135 3.54 -13.52 14.81
CA PRO A 135 3.83 -12.13 14.44
C PRO A 135 3.58 -11.79 12.95
N VAL A 136 2.81 -12.61 12.22
CA VAL A 136 2.61 -12.39 10.78
C VAL A 136 1.56 -11.29 10.55
N GLN A 137 2.03 -10.13 10.08
CA GLN A 137 1.21 -8.94 9.81
C GLN A 137 1.30 -8.51 8.34
N ALA A 138 0.23 -7.93 7.81
CA ALA A 138 0.18 -7.40 6.45
C ALA A 138 -0.82 -6.25 6.31
N VAL A 139 -0.61 -5.37 5.34
CA VAL A 139 -1.72 -4.63 4.72
C VAL A 139 -2.27 -5.47 3.58
N CYS A 140 -3.58 -5.63 3.56
CA CYS A 140 -4.30 -6.35 2.51
C CYS A 140 -4.89 -5.36 1.51
N PHE A 141 -4.79 -5.71 0.23
CA PHE A 141 -5.43 -5.01 -0.87
C PHE A 141 -6.20 -6.01 -1.73
N THR A 142 -7.21 -5.53 -2.45
CA THR A 142 -7.91 -6.32 -3.46
C THR A 142 -7.68 -5.71 -4.83
N GLU A 143 -7.34 -6.56 -5.81
CA GLU A 143 -7.45 -6.17 -7.21
C GLU A 143 -8.93 -6.19 -7.59
N MET A 144 -9.51 -5.00 -7.69
CA MET A 144 -10.91 -4.85 -8.03
C MET A 144 -11.11 -4.27 -9.43
N MET A 145 -12.11 -4.83 -10.11
CA MET A 145 -12.69 -4.30 -11.32
C MET A 145 -13.52 -3.08 -10.98
N LEU A 146 -13.13 -1.91 -11.49
CA LEU A 146 -13.85 -0.66 -11.26
C LEU A 146 -15.36 -0.78 -11.58
N PRO A 147 -15.81 -1.51 -12.62
CA PRO A 147 -17.24 -1.74 -12.85
C PRO A 147 -17.97 -2.52 -11.73
N SER A 148 -17.25 -3.35 -10.97
CA SER A 148 -17.81 -4.13 -9.85
C SER A 148 -17.74 -3.37 -8.51
N LEU A 149 -17.27 -2.13 -8.51
CA LEU A 149 -17.11 -1.31 -7.32
C LEU A 149 -18.43 -1.09 -6.59
N SER A 150 -19.55 -0.91 -7.31
CA SER A 150 -20.88 -0.73 -6.71
C SER A 150 -21.28 -1.96 -5.87
N MET A 151 -21.16 -3.15 -6.45
CA MET A 151 -21.45 -4.41 -5.73
C MET A 151 -20.51 -4.62 -4.54
N HIS A 152 -19.23 -4.28 -4.68
CA HIS A 152 -18.29 -4.35 -3.55
C HIS A 152 -18.65 -3.34 -2.45
N ALA A 153 -19.00 -2.12 -2.83
CA ALA A 153 -19.37 -1.05 -1.91
C ALA A 153 -20.63 -1.41 -1.10
N GLU A 154 -21.63 -2.00 -1.76
CA GLU A 154 -22.85 -2.51 -1.12
C GLU A 154 -22.57 -3.66 -0.15
N LYS A 155 -21.67 -4.58 -0.51
CA LYS A 155 -21.36 -5.78 0.28
C LYS A 155 -20.39 -5.53 1.43
N TYR A 156 -19.44 -4.61 1.25
CA TYR A 156 -18.30 -4.44 2.15
C TYR A 156 -18.17 -3.03 2.72
N SER A 157 -17.85 -2.07 1.87
CA SER A 157 -17.75 -0.67 2.27
C SER A 157 -17.57 0.24 1.05
N PRO A 158 -18.22 1.41 1.02
CA PRO A 158 -18.00 2.42 -0.02
C PRO A 158 -16.78 3.32 0.25
N TRP A 159 -16.00 3.08 1.31
CA TRP A 159 -14.89 3.93 1.73
C TRP A 159 -13.54 3.23 1.53
N GLY A 160 -12.60 3.87 0.84
CA GLY A 160 -11.29 3.28 0.62
C GLY A 160 -10.34 4.12 -0.22
N VAL A 161 -9.17 3.54 -0.50
CA VAL A 161 -8.12 4.13 -1.34
C VAL A 161 -7.65 3.13 -2.38
N ALA A 162 -7.22 3.61 -3.54
CA ALA A 162 -6.57 2.80 -4.57
C ALA A 162 -5.17 3.32 -4.89
N PHE A 163 -4.26 2.39 -5.12
CA PHE A 163 -2.90 2.66 -5.56
C PHE A 163 -2.63 1.97 -6.89
N HIS A 164 -1.69 2.51 -7.67
CA HIS A 164 -1.11 1.77 -8.78
C HIS A 164 -0.42 0.49 -8.28
N LYS A 165 -0.61 -0.62 -9.00
CA LYS A 165 0.10 -1.88 -8.72
C LYS A 165 1.61 -1.69 -8.71
N SER A 166 2.14 -0.85 -9.62
CA SER A 166 3.57 -0.55 -9.70
C SER A 166 4.09 0.06 -8.40
N PHE A 167 3.42 1.06 -7.85
CA PHE A 167 3.81 1.67 -6.58
C PHE A 167 3.91 0.61 -5.46
N LEU A 168 2.84 -0.15 -5.23
CA LEU A 168 2.83 -1.15 -4.15
C LEU A 168 3.85 -2.28 -4.38
N PHE A 169 3.96 -2.80 -5.60
CA PHE A 169 4.92 -3.88 -5.89
C PHE A 169 6.36 -3.43 -5.65
N ASN A 170 6.72 -2.22 -6.08
CA ASN A 170 8.11 -1.77 -6.09
C ASN A 170 8.52 -1.10 -4.78
N GLU A 171 7.65 -0.29 -4.19
CA GLU A 171 7.98 0.47 -2.98
C GLU A 171 7.67 -0.29 -1.70
N THR A 172 6.68 -1.20 -1.71
CA THR A 172 6.23 -1.89 -0.50
C THR A 172 6.44 -3.40 -0.55
N ARG A 173 6.92 -3.94 -1.68
CA ARG A 173 7.04 -5.39 -1.95
C ARG A 173 5.69 -6.10 -1.92
N ALA A 174 4.61 -5.41 -2.27
CA ALA A 174 3.30 -6.04 -2.36
C ALA A 174 3.32 -7.17 -3.40
N ASN A 175 2.66 -8.29 -3.09
CA ASN A 175 2.52 -9.42 -3.99
C ASN A 175 1.12 -10.04 -3.90
N GLN A 176 0.75 -10.73 -4.98
CA GLN A 176 -0.46 -11.57 -5.02
C GLN A 176 -0.40 -12.66 -3.95
N VAL A 177 -1.55 -12.93 -3.35
CA VAL A 177 -1.71 -14.03 -2.40
C VAL A 177 -2.03 -15.32 -3.14
N LEU A 178 -1.33 -16.39 -2.79
CA LEU A 178 -1.56 -17.73 -3.31
C LEU A 178 -2.62 -18.45 -2.46
N TYR A 179 -3.79 -18.67 -3.07
CA TYR A 179 -4.85 -19.48 -2.49
C TYR A 179 -4.54 -20.97 -2.68
N CYS A 180 -4.51 -21.72 -1.58
CA CYS A 180 -4.10 -23.13 -1.54
C CYS A 180 -5.17 -24.01 -0.89
N ARG A 181 -5.29 -25.27 -1.33
CA ARG A 181 -6.07 -26.28 -0.56
C ARG A 181 -5.49 -26.42 0.85
N ASP A 182 -6.33 -26.70 1.86
CA ASP A 182 -5.91 -26.67 3.28
C ASP A 182 -4.69 -27.56 3.55
N GLU A 183 -4.65 -28.79 3.05
CA GLU A 183 -3.52 -29.71 3.22
C GLU A 183 -2.18 -29.13 2.73
N LEU A 184 -2.21 -28.46 1.57
CA LEU A 184 -1.03 -27.82 0.99
C LEU A 184 -0.64 -26.60 1.81
N PHE A 185 -1.62 -25.79 2.23
CA PHE A 185 -1.38 -24.66 3.10
C PHE A 185 -0.74 -25.09 4.43
N GLN A 186 -1.25 -26.13 5.10
CA GLN A 186 -0.67 -26.64 6.35
C GLN A 186 0.76 -27.16 6.14
N SER A 187 1.00 -27.91 5.05
CA SER A 187 2.34 -28.41 4.72
C SER A 187 3.34 -27.28 4.48
N MET A 188 2.93 -26.26 3.72
CA MET A 188 3.76 -25.09 3.42
C MET A 188 3.97 -24.22 4.65
N LYS A 189 2.93 -24.04 5.48
CA LYS A 189 2.99 -23.28 6.72
C LYS A 189 4.05 -23.84 7.67
N GLU A 190 4.12 -25.16 7.80
CA GLU A 190 5.12 -25.81 8.64
C GLU A 190 6.52 -25.75 8.02
N LYS A 191 6.65 -25.93 6.69
CA LYS A 191 7.95 -25.75 6.01
C LYS A 191 8.49 -24.33 6.10
N ALA A 192 7.61 -23.33 6.11
CA ALA A 192 7.94 -21.91 6.16
C ALA A 192 7.89 -21.34 7.59
N LYS A 193 7.93 -22.20 8.61
CA LYS A 193 7.86 -21.77 10.01
C LYS A 193 9.03 -20.83 10.34
N GLY A 194 8.70 -19.65 10.85
CA GLY A 194 9.64 -18.57 11.12
C GLY A 194 9.93 -17.66 9.93
N ASP A 195 9.55 -18.05 8.71
CA ASP A 195 9.56 -17.19 7.53
C ASP A 195 8.22 -16.45 7.40
N HIS A 196 8.06 -15.40 8.19
CA HIS A 196 6.83 -14.59 8.20
C HIS A 196 6.56 -13.92 6.85
N ASP A 197 7.58 -13.75 6.01
CA ASP A 197 7.43 -13.09 4.73
C ASP A 197 6.80 -14.03 3.71
N LEU A 198 7.32 -15.26 3.59
CA LEU A 198 6.71 -16.28 2.73
C LEU A 198 5.27 -16.60 3.16
N LEU A 199 5.06 -16.76 4.47
CA LEU A 199 3.74 -17.05 5.03
C LEU A 199 2.69 -15.98 4.70
N ARG A 200 3.11 -14.72 4.57
CA ARG A 200 2.21 -13.60 4.28
C ARG A 200 1.45 -13.78 2.98
N TYR A 201 2.10 -14.32 1.96
CA TYR A 201 1.52 -14.43 0.61
C TYR A 201 0.80 -15.76 0.38
N MET A 202 0.43 -16.46 1.45
CA MET A 202 -0.30 -17.73 1.37
C MET A 202 -1.58 -17.67 2.18
N THR A 203 -2.62 -18.32 1.68
CA THR A 203 -3.90 -18.41 2.37
C THR A 203 -4.61 -19.71 2.01
N PRO A 204 -5.30 -20.38 2.96
CA PRO A 204 -6.17 -21.49 2.61
C PRO A 204 -7.34 -20.97 1.76
N PHE A 205 -7.77 -21.79 0.80
CA PHE A 205 -8.87 -21.47 -0.11
C PHE A 205 -10.20 -21.31 0.64
N ALA A 206 -10.46 -22.23 1.56
CA ALA A 206 -11.56 -22.17 2.51
C ALA A 206 -10.96 -22.13 3.92
N PRO A 207 -10.90 -20.96 4.57
CA PRO A 207 -10.41 -20.87 5.94
C PRO A 207 -11.34 -21.63 6.88
N LYS A 208 -10.84 -22.37 7.88
CA LYS A 208 -11.71 -23.16 8.79
C LYS A 208 -12.76 -22.33 9.54
N TYR A 209 -12.58 -21.02 9.69
CA TYR A 209 -13.63 -20.14 10.24
C TYR A 209 -14.84 -19.98 9.31
N SER A 210 -14.72 -20.26 8.01
CA SER A 210 -15.85 -20.30 7.07
C SER A 210 -16.67 -21.59 7.18
N GLU A 211 -16.10 -22.66 7.77
CA GLU A 211 -16.77 -23.96 7.95
C GLU A 211 -17.64 -24.02 9.22
N GLN A 212 -17.47 -23.08 10.16
CA GLN A 212 -18.21 -23.04 11.42
C GLN A 212 -19.59 -22.38 11.30
N LEU A 213 -20.06 -22.09 10.09
CA LEU A 213 -21.29 -21.33 9.90
C LEU A 213 -22.51 -22.30 9.84
N PRO A 214 -23.55 -22.10 10.67
CA PRO A 214 -24.77 -22.92 10.68
C PRO A 214 -25.54 -22.84 9.35
N GLN A 215 -26.45 -23.79 9.09
CA GLN A 215 -27.29 -23.83 7.88
C GLN A 215 -27.90 -22.45 7.56
N GLY A 216 -27.59 -21.91 6.38
CA GLY A 216 -27.89 -20.53 5.96
C GLY A 216 -26.65 -19.66 5.65
N THR A 217 -25.50 -20.29 5.40
CA THR A 217 -24.20 -19.63 5.25
C THR A 217 -24.10 -18.79 3.97
N ASN A 218 -23.48 -17.62 4.07
CA ASN A 218 -23.12 -16.82 2.90
C ASN A 218 -22.26 -17.68 1.95
N PRO A 219 -22.54 -17.64 0.63
CA PRO A 219 -21.76 -18.40 -0.36
C PRO A 219 -20.28 -18.02 -0.30
N VAL A 220 -19.41 -18.97 -0.67
CA VAL A 220 -17.95 -18.73 -0.79
C VAL A 220 -17.71 -17.50 -1.66
N ASP A 221 -17.05 -16.50 -1.08
CA ASP A 221 -16.79 -15.24 -1.77
C ASP A 221 -15.43 -15.27 -2.46
N TYR A 222 -15.45 -15.66 -3.74
CA TYR A 222 -14.28 -15.72 -4.61
C TYR A 222 -13.66 -14.34 -4.91
N SER A 223 -14.30 -13.23 -4.51
CA SER A 223 -13.73 -11.89 -4.70
C SER A 223 -12.39 -11.72 -3.98
N HIS A 224 -12.14 -12.52 -2.94
CA HIS A 224 -10.87 -12.53 -2.22
C HIS A 224 -9.73 -13.22 -2.99
N GLU A 225 -9.97 -14.07 -4.01
CA GLU A 225 -8.89 -14.72 -4.80
C GLU A 225 -7.92 -13.71 -5.45
N ARG A 226 -8.36 -12.45 -5.55
CA ARG A 226 -7.61 -11.32 -6.09
C ARG A 226 -6.93 -10.49 -4.99
N GLU A 227 -6.69 -11.09 -3.82
CA GLU A 227 -5.99 -10.45 -2.72
C GLU A 227 -4.51 -10.26 -3.03
N TRP A 228 -4.00 -9.08 -2.68
CA TRP A 228 -2.60 -8.74 -2.59
C TRP A 228 -2.26 -8.38 -1.15
N ARG A 229 -1.05 -8.71 -0.70
CA ARG A 229 -0.57 -8.34 0.62
C ARG A 229 0.77 -7.65 0.52
N THR A 230 1.13 -6.91 1.54
CA THR A 230 2.44 -6.26 1.67
C THR A 230 2.94 -6.37 3.11
N PRO A 231 4.27 -6.50 3.33
CA PRO A 231 4.87 -6.46 4.64
C PRO A 231 4.77 -5.06 5.25
N GLY A 232 4.38 -5.01 6.53
CA GLY A 232 4.39 -3.76 7.28
C GLY A 232 3.33 -2.76 6.81
N PRO A 233 3.26 -1.60 7.48
CA PRO A 233 2.36 -0.54 7.08
C PRO A 233 2.86 0.17 5.81
N VAL A 234 1.92 0.67 5.01
CA VAL A 234 2.21 1.40 3.77
C VAL A 234 2.14 2.89 4.03
N SER A 235 3.28 3.56 4.02
CA SER A 235 3.36 5.02 3.98
C SER A 235 3.29 5.50 2.54
N PHE A 236 2.63 6.62 2.28
CA PHE A 236 2.47 7.18 0.94
C PHE A 236 2.40 8.71 0.97
N GLU A 237 2.47 9.33 -0.20
CA GLU A 237 2.04 10.72 -0.43
C GLU A 237 0.71 10.72 -1.18
N LEU A 238 -0.09 11.79 -1.05
CA LEU A 238 -1.43 11.83 -1.67
C LEU A 238 -1.38 11.68 -3.19
N GLU A 239 -0.29 12.08 -3.83
CA GLU A 239 -0.03 11.89 -5.26
C GLU A 239 0.16 10.41 -5.67
N ASN A 240 0.45 9.50 -4.73
CA ASN A 240 0.54 8.07 -5.00
C ASN A 240 -0.85 7.41 -5.07
N LEU A 241 -1.91 8.11 -4.65
CA LEU A 241 -3.28 7.63 -4.75
C LEU A 241 -3.78 7.75 -6.19
N ALA A 242 -4.26 6.64 -6.73
CA ALA A 242 -4.97 6.63 -8.00
C ALA A 242 -6.42 7.08 -7.82
N TYR A 243 -7.08 6.60 -6.75
CA TYR A 243 -8.46 6.92 -6.43
C TYR A 243 -8.68 6.97 -4.92
N VAL A 244 -9.64 7.79 -4.51
CA VAL A 244 -10.27 7.74 -3.19
C VAL A 244 -11.73 7.37 -3.40
N PHE A 245 -12.17 6.28 -2.76
CA PHE A 245 -13.54 5.82 -2.84
C PHE A 245 -14.35 6.41 -1.70
N VAL A 246 -15.46 7.06 -2.07
CA VAL A 246 -16.45 7.63 -1.16
C VAL A 246 -17.85 7.37 -1.74
N PRO A 247 -18.88 7.20 -0.90
CA PRO A 247 -20.25 6.94 -1.37
C PRO A 247 -20.88 8.12 -2.11
N ASP A 248 -20.64 9.35 -1.64
CA ASP A 248 -21.12 10.59 -2.25
C ASP A 248 -20.12 11.71 -1.98
N ILE A 249 -19.81 12.50 -3.01
CA ILE A 249 -18.81 13.58 -2.92
C ILE A 249 -19.27 14.72 -2.00
N ARG A 250 -20.58 15.02 -1.93
CA ARG A 250 -21.11 16.03 -1.02
C ARG A 250 -20.97 15.56 0.42
N LEU A 251 -21.26 14.27 0.68
CA LEU A 251 -21.03 13.69 1.99
C LEU A 251 -19.54 13.73 2.37
N PHE A 252 -18.65 13.41 1.43
CA PHE A 252 -17.20 13.52 1.66
C PHE A 252 -16.78 14.95 2.01
N LYS A 253 -17.30 15.95 1.29
CA LYS A 253 -17.03 17.37 1.56
C LYS A 253 -17.58 17.82 2.92
N GLU A 254 -18.74 17.31 3.33
CA GLU A 254 -19.35 17.62 4.62
C GLU A 254 -18.57 17.01 5.79
N LEU A 255 -18.17 15.74 5.67
CA LEU A 255 -17.45 15.02 6.72
C LEU A 255 -15.97 15.41 6.81
N MET A 256 -15.31 15.66 5.66
CA MET A 256 -13.87 15.87 5.57
C MET A 256 -13.52 17.06 4.63
N PRO A 257 -13.93 18.29 4.97
CA PRO A 257 -13.82 19.45 4.08
C PRO A 257 -12.38 19.81 3.70
N ASP A 258 -11.44 19.71 4.64
CA ASP A 258 -10.03 20.06 4.43
C ASP A 258 -9.32 19.04 3.53
N LEU A 259 -9.58 17.75 3.74
CA LEU A 259 -9.07 16.67 2.87
C LEU A 259 -9.66 16.76 1.47
N HIS A 260 -10.96 17.02 1.35
CA HIS A 260 -11.60 17.23 0.04
C HIS A 260 -10.93 18.38 -0.72
N THR A 261 -10.64 19.49 -0.04
CA THR A 261 -9.96 20.65 -0.64
C THR A 261 -8.54 20.29 -1.07
N THR A 262 -7.77 19.65 -0.18
CA THR A 262 -6.39 19.22 -0.43
C THR A 262 -6.29 18.27 -1.61
N LEU A 263 -7.15 17.25 -1.68
CA LEU A 263 -7.15 16.27 -2.77
C LEU A 263 -7.54 16.90 -4.11
N ARG A 264 -8.48 17.85 -4.10
CA ARG A 264 -8.87 18.58 -5.32
C ARG A 264 -7.73 19.46 -5.85
N GLU A 265 -7.00 20.13 -4.96
CA GLU A 265 -5.90 21.03 -5.32
C GLU A 265 -4.63 20.26 -5.72
N GLY A 266 -4.38 19.10 -5.12
CA GLY A 266 -3.22 18.26 -5.40
C GLY A 266 -3.32 17.39 -6.66
N CYS A 267 -4.52 16.92 -7.03
CA CYS A 267 -4.68 16.00 -8.16
C CYS A 267 -4.91 16.67 -9.53
N GLY A 268 -5.09 18.00 -9.59
CA GLY A 268 -5.51 18.69 -10.81
C GLY A 268 -6.90 18.24 -11.30
N ASP A 269 -7.46 18.94 -12.29
CA ASP A 269 -8.85 18.77 -12.78
C ASP A 269 -9.21 17.37 -13.33
N GLN A 270 -8.31 16.38 -13.31
CA GLN A 270 -8.57 15.01 -13.75
C GLN A 270 -9.18 14.08 -12.67
N GLY A 271 -9.23 14.51 -11.40
CA GLY A 271 -9.57 13.66 -10.25
C GLY A 271 -11.05 13.33 -10.02
N TYR A 272 -11.99 13.96 -10.74
CA TYR A 272 -13.43 13.73 -10.55
C TYR A 272 -14.07 13.05 -11.76
N ARG A 273 -13.99 11.72 -11.84
CA ARG A 273 -14.94 10.95 -12.65
C ARG A 273 -16.03 10.42 -11.73
N LYS A 274 -17.27 10.88 -11.92
CA LYS A 274 -18.44 10.21 -11.37
C LYS A 274 -18.37 8.75 -11.80
N GLY A 275 -18.30 7.83 -10.84
CA GLY A 275 -18.69 6.45 -11.09
C GLY A 275 -20.14 6.48 -11.53
N GLY A 276 -20.39 6.15 -12.80
CA GLY A 276 -21.73 5.87 -13.31
C GLY A 276 -22.10 4.43 -13.03
#